data_AF-X1ADM3-F1
#
_entry.id   AF-X1ADM3-F1
#
_cell.length_a   1.000
_cell.length_b   1.000
_cell.length_c   1.000
_cell.angle_alpha   90.00
_cell.angle_beta   90.00
_cell.angle_gamma   90.00
#
_symmetry.space_group_name_H-M   'P 1'
#
loop_
_entity.id
_entity.type
_entity.pdbx_description
1 polymer ?
#
loop_
_entity_poly.entity_id
_entity_poly.type
_entity_poly.pdbx_seq_one_letter_code
_entity_poly.pdbx_strand_id
1 'polypeptide(L)'
;AAYRLASDFGNSTIAEKILKAISLGIKFQLQTQFKSEDVKDLPNPQQAIGGFHSSLTDYNVRIDYVQHNISSILGYYYIINE
;
A
#
# COMPACT_ATOMS: atom_id res chain seq x y z
N ALA A 1 -1.49 13.21 -3.97
CA ALA A 1 -1.79 14.65 -3.89
C ALA A 1 -0.59 15.45 -3.38
N ALA A 2 -0.14 15.28 -2.13
CA ALA A 2 0.92 16.10 -1.54
C ALA A 2 2.26 16.10 -2.31
N TYR A 3 2.71 14.93 -2.80
CA TYR A 3 3.91 14.83 -3.65
C TYR A 3 3.81 15.70 -4.91
N ARG A 4 2.70 15.57 -5.65
CA ARG A 4 2.46 16.33 -6.89
C ARG A 4 2.47 17.83 -6.62
N LEU A 5 1.76 18.27 -5.58
CA LEU A 5 1.75 19.68 -5.19
C LEU A 5 3.16 20.21 -4.89
N ALA A 6 3.98 19.46 -4.15
CA ALA A 6 5.35 19.89 -3.86
C ALA A 6 6.22 19.91 -5.14
N SER A 7 6.01 18.95 -6.04
CA SER A 7 6.70 18.86 -7.33
C SER A 7 6.34 20.03 -8.26
N ASP A 8 5.05 20.29 -8.45
CA ASP A 8 4.50 21.30 -9.37
C ASP A 8 4.93 22.72 -9.00
N PHE A 9 5.17 22.98 -7.71
CA PHE A 9 5.62 24.29 -7.19
C PHE A 9 7.14 24.35 -6.94
N GLY A 10 7.91 23.42 -7.50
CA GLY A 10 9.38 23.47 -7.51
C GLY A 10 10.06 23.17 -6.17
N ASN A 11 9.35 22.57 -5.21
CA ASN A 11 9.90 22.24 -3.90
C ASN A 11 10.41 20.80 -3.85
N SER A 12 11.51 20.55 -4.57
CA SER A 12 12.09 19.21 -4.76
C SER A 12 12.44 18.50 -3.45
N THR A 13 13.03 19.21 -2.48
CA THR A 13 13.41 18.62 -1.19
C THR A 13 12.19 18.13 -0.40
N ILE A 14 11.07 18.86 -0.44
CA ILE A 14 9.83 18.41 0.21
C ILE A 14 9.21 17.25 -0.58
N ALA A 15 9.19 17.32 -1.91
CA ALA A 15 8.67 16.25 -2.76
C ALA A 15 9.41 14.92 -2.50
N GLU A 16 10.75 14.95 -2.40
CA GLU A 16 11.57 13.77 -2.07
C GLU A 16 11.24 13.19 -0.69
N LYS A 17 11.07 14.05 0.33
CA LYS A 17 10.68 13.60 1.68
C LYS A 17 9.31 12.94 1.66
N ILE A 18 8.35 13.51 0.93
CA ILE A 18 7.01 12.94 0.78
C ILE A 18 7.09 11.60 0.05
N LEU A 19 7.84 11.52 -1.05
CA LEU A 19 8.00 10.28 -1.82
C LEU A 19 8.62 9.17 -0.96
N LYS A 20 9.64 9.51 -0.16
CA LYS A 20 10.25 8.58 0.79
C LYS A 20 9.23 8.08 1.83
N ALA A 21 8.41 8.98 2.38
CA ALA A 21 7.35 8.61 3.33
C ALA A 21 6.31 7.68 2.69
N ILE A 22 5.86 7.97 1.46
CA ILE A 22 4.95 7.11 0.70
C ILE A 22 5.59 5.73 0.49
N SER A 23 6.85 5.68 0.03
CA SER A 23 7.57 4.43 -0.22
C SER A 23 7.66 3.54 1.03
N LEU A 24 7.97 4.14 2.19
CA LEU A 24 8.00 3.41 3.46
C LEU A 24 6.61 2.92 3.87
N GLY A 25 5.57 3.72 3.65
CA GLY A 25 4.18 3.33 3.86
C GLY A 25 3.79 2.13 2.98
N ILE A 26 4.09 2.17 1.68
CA ILE A 26 3.83 1.06 0.74
C ILE A 26 4.57 -0.21 1.19
N LYS A 27 5.83 -0.10 1.62
CA LYS A 27 6.59 -1.27 2.12
C LYS A 27 5.91 -1.92 3.31
N PHE A 28 5.43 -1.13 4.27
CA PHE A 28 4.68 -1.64 5.42
C PHE A 28 3.35 -2.28 4.98
N GLN A 29 2.60 -1.61 4.12
CA GLN A 29 1.34 -2.13 3.57
C GLN A 29 1.51 -3.50 2.90
N LEU A 30 2.57 -3.69 2.10
CA LEU A 30 2.87 -4.97 1.45
C LEU A 30 3.24 -6.09 2.43
N GLN A 31 3.69 -5.77 3.65
CA GLN A 31 3.88 -6.78 4.70
C GLN A 31 2.56 -7.29 5.26
N THR A 32 1.46 -6.58 5.02
CA THR A 32 0.12 -6.98 5.46
C THR A 32 -0.71 -7.67 4.38
N GLN A 33 -0.10 -7.94 3.22
CA GLN A 33 -0.78 -8.58 2.10
C GLN A 33 -0.77 -10.10 2.28
N PHE A 34 -1.94 -10.72 2.18
CA PHE A 34 -2.06 -12.17 2.06
C PHE A 34 -1.52 -12.66 0.72
N LYS A 35 -0.46 -13.45 0.77
CA LYS A 35 0.12 -14.14 -0.40
C LYS A 35 -0.31 -15.60 -0.43
N SER A 36 -0.01 -16.27 -1.54
CA SER A 36 -0.37 -17.67 -1.75
C SER A 36 0.16 -18.60 -0.65
N GLU A 37 1.31 -18.27 -0.06
CA GLU A 37 1.91 -18.99 1.06
C GLU A 37 1.14 -18.82 2.38
N ASP A 38 0.50 -17.66 2.60
CA ASP A 38 -0.13 -17.30 3.88
C ASP A 38 -1.55 -17.88 4.04
N VAL A 39 -2.21 -18.18 2.92
CA VAL A 39 -3.65 -18.48 2.91
C VAL A 39 -3.98 -19.98 2.85
N LYS A 40 -2.97 -20.86 2.79
CA LYS A 40 -3.15 -22.29 2.51
C LYS A 40 -4.10 -22.99 3.48
N ASP A 41 -4.07 -22.58 4.73
CA ASP A 41 -4.87 -23.19 5.81
C ASP A 41 -6.21 -22.46 6.04
N LEU A 42 -6.53 -21.43 5.25
CA LEU A 42 -7.80 -20.73 5.35
C LEU A 42 -8.93 -21.54 4.69
N PRO A 43 -10.19 -21.42 5.16
CA PRO A 43 -11.33 -22.11 4.56
C PRO A 43 -11.56 -21.79 3.07
N ASN A 44 -11.21 -20.57 2.64
CA ASN A 44 -11.36 -20.11 1.26
C ASN A 44 -10.10 -19.36 0.80
N PRO A 45 -8.98 -20.06 0.51
CA PRO A 45 -7.69 -19.43 0.22
C PRO A 45 -7.76 -18.45 -0.95
N GLN A 46 -8.46 -18.83 -2.03
CA GLN A 46 -8.57 -18.04 -3.25
C GLN A 46 -9.25 -16.68 -3.05
N GLN A 47 -10.16 -16.57 -2.07
CA GLN A 47 -10.83 -15.31 -1.75
C GLN A 47 -9.97 -14.39 -0.87
N ALA A 48 -8.97 -14.95 -0.18
CA ALA A 48 -8.09 -14.20 0.72
C ALA A 48 -6.83 -13.65 0.02
N ILE A 49 -6.37 -14.30 -1.06
CA ILE A 49 -5.17 -13.87 -1.81
C ILE A 49 -5.32 -12.41 -2.28
N GLY A 50 -4.30 -11.61 -2.00
CA GLY A 50 -4.26 -10.19 -2.34
C GLY A 50 -5.05 -9.30 -1.38
N GLY A 51 -5.77 -9.87 -0.41
CA GLY A 51 -6.36 -9.15 0.70
C GLY A 51 -5.28 -8.54 1.60
N PHE A 52 -5.66 -7.50 2.35
CA PHE A 52 -4.79 -6.83 3.31
C PHE A 52 -5.40 -6.92 4.70
N HIS A 53 -4.60 -7.38 5.67
CA HIS A 53 -5.01 -7.42 7.06
C HIS A 53 -4.73 -6.09 7.78
N SER A 54 -5.43 -5.87 8.89
CA SER A 54 -5.43 -4.58 9.60
C SER A 54 -4.06 -4.15 10.14
N SER A 55 -3.24 -5.10 10.59
CA SER A 55 -1.92 -4.85 11.18
C SER A 55 -1.08 -6.13 11.18
N LEU A 56 0.19 -6.05 11.56
CA LEU A 56 1.09 -7.22 11.63
C LEU A 56 0.65 -8.31 12.63
N THR A 57 -0.27 -7.99 13.54
CA THR A 57 -0.73 -8.92 14.60
C THR A 57 -2.23 -9.21 14.55
N ASP A 58 -2.98 -8.49 13.73
CA ASP A 58 -4.41 -8.68 13.53
C ASP A 58 -4.70 -8.96 12.05
N TYR A 59 -5.04 -10.21 11.78
CA TYR A 59 -5.28 -10.81 10.47
C TYR A 59 -6.68 -10.55 9.91
N ASN A 60 -7.52 -9.76 10.60
CA ASN A 60 -8.84 -9.40 10.09
C ASN A 60 -8.74 -8.61 8.78
N VAL A 61 -9.49 -9.07 7.77
CA VAL A 61 -9.62 -8.40 6.48
C VAL A 61 -10.95 -7.66 6.45
N ARG A 62 -10.91 -6.40 6.03
CA ARG A 62 -12.08 -5.59 5.75
C ARG A 62 -11.90 -4.92 4.38
N ILE A 63 -13.03 -4.67 3.71
CA ILE A 63 -13.02 -4.10 2.36
C ILE A 63 -12.29 -2.73 2.30
N ASP A 64 -12.39 -1.92 3.36
CA ASP A 64 -11.70 -0.63 3.46
C ASP A 64 -10.18 -0.80 3.48
N TYR A 65 -9.64 -1.80 4.18
CA TYR A 65 -8.20 -2.08 4.16
C TYR A 65 -7.73 -2.39 2.73
N VAL A 66 -8.46 -3.24 2.02
CA VAL A 66 -8.12 -3.58 0.63
C VAL A 66 -8.19 -2.34 -0.27
N GLN A 67 -9.27 -1.55 -0.17
CA GLN A 67 -9.45 -0.35 -0.99
C GLN A 67 -8.36 0.70 -0.76
N HIS A 68 -8.04 0.99 0.51
CA HIS A 68 -7.01 1.99 0.84
C HIS A 68 -5.62 1.54 0.40
N ASN A 69 -5.27 0.26 0.59
CA ASN A 69 -3.99 -0.30 0.15
C ASN A 69 -3.86 -0.29 -1.37
N ILE A 70 -4.87 -0.75 -2.12
CA ILE A 70 -4.82 -0.71 -3.59
C ILE A 70 -4.70 0.73 -4.09
N SER A 71 -5.48 1.65 -3.52
CA SER A 71 -5.45 3.07 -3.93
C SER A 71 -4.08 3.70 -3.69
N SER A 72 -3.46 3.45 -2.53
CA SER A 72 -2.12 3.99 -2.24
C SER A 72 -1.04 3.35 -3.11
N ILE A 73 -1.08 2.03 -3.31
CA ILE A 73 -0.11 1.30 -4.13
C ILE A 73 -0.17 1.76 -5.58
N LEU A 74 -1.36 1.88 -6.17
CA LEU A 74 -1.53 2.40 -7.53
C LEU A 74 -1.06 3.86 -7.62
N GLY A 75 -1.43 4.69 -6.64
CA GLY A 75 -0.97 6.09 -6.59
C GLY A 75 0.56 6.20 -6.56
N TYR A 76 1.23 5.34 -5.79
CA TYR A 76 2.69 5.26 -5.75
C TYR A 76 3.28 4.73 -7.06
N TYR A 77 2.67 3.70 -7.66
CA TYR A 77 3.10 3.16 -8.96
C TYR A 77 3.10 4.24 -10.05
N TYR A 78 2.05 5.06 -10.13
CA TYR A 78 2.03 6.16 -11.10
C TYR A 78 3.12 7.19 -10.84
N ILE A 79 3.38 7.55 -9.57
CA ILE A 79 4.42 8.53 -9.24
C ILE A 79 5.82 8.07 -9.69
N ILE A 80 6.13 6.78 -9.59
CA ILE A 80 7.47 6.26 -9.91
C ILE A 80 7.65 5.83 -11.38
N ASN A 81 6.59 5.87 -12.18
CA ASN A 81 6.61 5.54 -13.61
C ASN A 81 6.22 6.74 -14.51
N GLU A 82 6.14 7.94 -13.95
CA GLU A 82 6.07 9.22 -14.67
C GLU A 82 7.46 9.65 -15.14
#